data_AF-A0A8J5WKW0-F1
#
_entry.id   AF-A0A8J5WKW0-F1
#
_cell.length_a   1.000
_cell.length_b   1.000
_cell.length_c   1.000
_cell.angle_alpha   90.00
_cell.angle_beta   90.00
_cell.angle_gamma   90.00
#
_symmetry.space_group_name_H-M   'P 1'
#
loop_
_entity.id
_entity.type
_entity.pdbx_description
1 polymer ?
#
loop_
_entity_poly.entity_id
_entity_poly.type
_entity_poly.pdbx_seq_one_letter_code
_entity_poly.pdbx_strand_id
1 'polypeptide(L)'
;MEEEGGIEGELLLVEAELHDIQGQIKMLLDRQEELYERESQLKAMLEVYKASTVATNNAPSVAMEDWSGSFSWDSQAEDIRFNVFGISCYRQNQREIINAIMSGRDVLVIMAAGGGKSLCYQLPAVLRDGITLVVSPLLSLIQDQVFKLTRS
;
A
#
# COMPACT_ATOMS: atom_id res chain seq x y z
N MET A 1 -57.80 -19.52 20.05
CA MET A 1 -58.15 -19.47 18.62
C MET A 1 -57.73 -18.16 17.97
N GLU A 2 -57.85 -16.99 18.60
CA GLU A 2 -57.34 -15.72 18.01
C GLU A 2 -55.80 -15.62 18.03
N GLU A 3 -55.11 -16.17 19.03
CA GLU A 3 -53.64 -16.16 19.11
C GLU A 3 -52.95 -17.08 18.10
N GLU A 4 -53.54 -18.23 17.74
CA GLU A 4 -52.95 -19.19 16.78
C GLU A 4 -52.90 -18.61 15.35
N GLY A 5 -53.94 -17.88 14.93
CA GLY A 5 -53.98 -17.24 13.60
C GLY A 5 -53.00 -16.06 13.46
N GLY A 6 -52.65 -15.40 14.57
CA GLY A 6 -51.62 -14.36 14.59
C GLY A 6 -50.21 -14.93 14.39
N ILE A 7 -49.91 -16.05 15.06
CA ILE A 7 -48.62 -16.74 14.97
C ILE A 7 -48.41 -17.35 13.58
N GLU A 8 -49.44 -17.92 12.96
CA GLU A 8 -49.36 -18.42 11.57
C GLU A 8 -49.10 -17.29 10.56
N GLY A 9 -49.70 -16.12 10.75
CA GLY A 9 -49.46 -14.95 9.92
C GLY A 9 -48.04 -14.41 10.05
N GLU A 10 -47.51 -14.35 11.27
CA GLU A 10 -46.13 -13.93 11.54
C GLU A 10 -45.12 -14.94 11.00
N LEU A 11 -45.40 -16.25 11.13
CA LEU A 11 -44.58 -17.31 10.55
C LEU A 11 -44.47 -17.17 9.02
N LEU A 12 -45.59 -16.92 8.32
CA LEU A 12 -45.59 -16.72 6.86
C LEU A 12 -44.76 -15.51 6.42
N LEU A 13 -44.78 -14.42 7.19
CA LEU A 13 -43.96 -13.24 6.93
C LEU A 13 -42.47 -13.56 7.09
N VAL A 14 -42.10 -14.25 8.17
CA VAL A 14 -40.71 -14.67 8.42
C VAL A 14 -40.23 -15.66 7.36
N GLU A 15 -41.07 -16.60 6.92
CA GLU A 15 -40.74 -17.53 5.83
C GLU A 15 -40.48 -16.81 4.50
N ALA A 16 -41.28 -15.77 4.19
CA ALA A 16 -41.06 -14.94 3.01
C ALA A 16 -39.74 -14.15 3.08
N GLU A 17 -39.43 -13.54 4.24
CA GLU A 17 -38.16 -12.83 4.44
C GLU A 17 -36.95 -13.78 4.36
N LEU A 18 -37.06 -14.97 4.95
CA LEU A 18 -36.01 -16.00 4.86
C LEU A 18 -35.78 -16.43 3.40
N HIS A 19 -36.84 -16.60 2.62
CA HIS A 19 -36.73 -16.92 1.21
C HIS A 19 -36.02 -15.80 0.42
N ASP A 20 -36.34 -14.54 0.68
CA ASP A 20 -35.68 -13.40 0.04
C ASP A 20 -34.20 -13.30 0.42
N ILE A 21 -33.87 -13.49 1.70
CA ILE A 21 -32.49 -13.53 2.18
C ILE A 21 -31.73 -14.70 1.53
N GLN A 22 -32.34 -15.88 1.42
CA GLN A 22 -31.75 -17.01 0.71
C GLN A 22 -31.49 -16.69 -0.78
N GLY A 23 -32.40 -15.96 -1.42
CA GLY A 23 -32.22 -15.43 -2.77
C GLY A 23 -31.00 -14.50 -2.88
N GLN A 24 -30.85 -13.57 -1.93
CA GLN A 24 -29.69 -12.67 -1.88
C GLN A 24 -28.37 -13.42 -1.66
N ILE A 25 -28.35 -14.38 -0.73
CA ILE A 25 -27.19 -15.23 -0.47
C ILE A 25 -26.78 -15.96 -1.74
N LYS A 26 -27.75 -16.52 -2.48
CA LYS A 26 -27.47 -17.20 -3.76
C LYS A 26 -26.83 -16.24 -4.77
N MET A 27 -27.39 -15.04 -4.96
CA MET A 27 -26.80 -14.06 -5.88
C MET A 27 -25.37 -13.66 -5.47
N LEU A 28 -25.11 -13.52 -4.16
CA LEU A 28 -23.78 -13.20 -3.65
C LEU A 28 -22.79 -14.35 -3.87
N LEU A 29 -23.22 -15.60 -3.69
CA LEU A 29 -22.40 -16.79 -3.97
C LEU A 29 -22.07 -16.91 -5.46
N ASP A 30 -23.05 -16.71 -6.35
CA ASP A 30 -22.84 -16.72 -7.80
C ASP A 30 -21.83 -15.62 -8.21
N ARG A 31 -21.95 -14.43 -7.60
CA ARG A 31 -21.01 -13.33 -7.83
C ARG A 31 -19.61 -13.62 -7.27
N GLN A 32 -19.53 -14.31 -6.14
CA GLN A 32 -18.27 -14.73 -5.55
C GLN A 32 -17.53 -15.71 -6.47
N GLU A 33 -18.25 -16.64 -7.09
CA GLU A 33 -17.70 -17.59 -8.08
C GLU A 33 -17.14 -16.86 -9.31
N GLU A 34 -17.89 -15.91 -9.88
CA GLU A 34 -17.41 -15.09 -11.02
C GLU A 34 -16.13 -14.30 -10.66
N LEU A 35 -16.05 -13.77 -9.44
CA LEU A 35 -14.86 -13.04 -8.98
C LEU A 35 -13.65 -13.95 -8.80
N TYR A 36 -13.83 -15.16 -8.29
CA TYR A 36 -12.74 -16.14 -8.18
C TYR A 36 -12.22 -16.58 -9.54
N GLU A 37 -13.10 -16.77 -10.54
CA GLU A 37 -12.67 -17.04 -11.91
C GLU A 37 -11.86 -15.87 -12.48
N ARG A 38 -12.33 -14.63 -12.29
CA ARG A 38 -11.61 -13.42 -12.70
C ARG A 38 -10.24 -13.31 -12.03
N GLU A 39 -10.17 -13.60 -10.74
CA GLU A 39 -8.92 -13.59 -9.98
C GLU A 39 -7.92 -14.61 -10.55
N SER A 40 -8.39 -15.83 -10.85
CA SER A 40 -7.59 -16.88 -11.48
C SER A 40 -7.06 -16.46 -12.86
N GLN A 41 -7.92 -15.88 -13.70
CA GLN A 41 -7.53 -15.38 -15.03
C GLN A 41 -6.47 -14.28 -14.95
N LEU A 42 -6.64 -13.32 -14.05
CA LEU A 42 -5.69 -12.22 -13.84
C LEU A 42 -4.34 -12.75 -13.33
N LYS A 43 -4.36 -13.71 -12.40
CA LYS A 43 -3.14 -14.37 -11.90
C LYS A 43 -2.39 -15.07 -13.04
N ALA A 44 -3.09 -15.80 -13.91
CA ALA A 44 -2.48 -16.46 -15.07
C ALA A 44 -1.91 -15.45 -16.08
N MET A 45 -2.62 -14.37 -16.40
CA MET A 45 -2.10 -13.31 -17.29
C MET A 45 -0.83 -12.65 -16.73
N LEU A 46 -0.80 -12.42 -15.41
CA LEU A 46 0.35 -11.82 -14.74
C LEU A 46 1.57 -12.76 -14.80
N GLU A 47 1.36 -14.07 -14.64
CA GLU A 47 2.40 -15.07 -14.81
C GLU A 47 2.98 -15.08 -16.23
N VAL A 48 2.13 -14.97 -17.26
CA VAL A 48 2.57 -14.85 -18.67
C VAL A 48 3.38 -13.58 -18.91
N TYR A 49 2.96 -12.45 -18.33
CA TYR A 49 3.70 -11.19 -18.43
C TYR A 49 5.08 -11.30 -17.77
N LYS A 50 5.15 -11.89 -16.58
CA LYS A 50 6.41 -12.19 -15.87
C LYS A 50 7.32 -13.13 -16.66
N ALA A 51 6.77 -14.17 -17.29
CA ALA A 51 7.55 -15.08 -18.12
C ALA A 51 8.12 -14.38 -19.38
N SER A 52 7.36 -13.46 -19.97
CA SER A 52 7.79 -12.69 -21.15
C SER A 52 8.93 -11.71 -20.83
N THR A 53 9.04 -11.22 -19.59
CA THR A 53 10.18 -10.39 -19.16
C THR A 53 11.49 -11.16 -18.96
N VAL A 54 11.47 -12.50 -18.90
CA VAL A 54 12.69 -13.32 -18.68
C VAL A 54 13.42 -13.64 -20.00
N ALA A 55 12.77 -13.52 -21.16
CA ALA A 55 13.33 -13.94 -22.45
C ALA A 55 14.15 -12.87 -23.21
N THR A 56 14.23 -11.63 -22.73
CA THR A 56 14.92 -10.50 -23.40
C THR A 56 16.09 -9.95 -22.59
N ASN A 57 17.04 -10.80 -22.21
CA ASN A 57 18.32 -10.38 -21.65
C ASN A 57 19.29 -9.95 -22.76
N ASN A 58 19.23 -8.69 -23.22
CA ASN A 58 20.41 -7.98 -23.76
C ASN A 58 20.26 -6.45 -23.99
N ALA A 59 19.58 -5.73 -23.10
CA ALA A 59 19.67 -4.26 -23.00
C ALA A 59 19.42 -3.86 -21.54
N PRO A 60 19.98 -2.74 -21.02
CA PRO A 60 19.74 -2.31 -19.66
C PRO A 60 18.31 -1.77 -19.58
N SER A 61 17.34 -2.66 -19.38
CA SER A 61 15.98 -2.27 -19.09
C SER A 61 15.92 -1.87 -17.62
N VAL A 62 15.36 -0.70 -17.37
CA VAL A 62 14.89 -0.30 -16.04
C VAL A 62 13.79 -1.29 -15.69
N ALA A 63 14.16 -2.44 -15.13
CA ALA A 63 13.22 -3.34 -14.50
C ALA A 63 12.42 -2.49 -13.51
N MET A 64 11.10 -2.52 -13.62
CA MET A 64 10.21 -1.90 -12.66
C MET A 64 10.33 -2.74 -11.38
N GLU A 65 11.40 -2.52 -10.63
CA GLU A 65 11.66 -3.22 -9.38
C GLU A 65 10.51 -2.88 -8.44
N ASP A 66 9.83 -3.92 -7.95
CA ASP A 66 8.70 -3.76 -7.06
C ASP A 66 9.19 -3.49 -5.65
N TRP A 67 9.11 -2.23 -5.23
CA TRP A 67 9.50 -1.77 -3.90
C TRP A 67 8.37 -1.78 -2.88
N SER A 68 7.19 -2.29 -3.26
CA SER A 68 6.04 -2.42 -2.37
C SER A 68 6.14 -3.64 -1.44
N GLY A 69 7.14 -4.50 -1.63
CA GLY A 69 7.40 -5.67 -0.79
C GLY A 69 7.77 -5.34 0.66
N SER A 70 8.00 -6.39 1.44
CA SER A 70 8.53 -6.27 2.80
C SER A 70 10.05 -6.43 2.81
N PHE A 71 10.72 -5.62 3.62
CA PHE A 71 12.16 -5.56 3.76
C PHE A 71 12.59 -5.74 5.22
N SER A 72 13.85 -6.14 5.43
CA SER A 72 14.39 -6.39 6.78
C SER A 72 14.41 -5.14 7.67
N TRP A 73 14.40 -3.94 7.09
CA TRP A 73 14.39 -2.66 7.81
C TRP A 73 13.00 -2.10 8.09
N ASP A 74 11.92 -2.72 7.61
CA ASP A 74 10.55 -2.17 7.75
C ASP A 74 10.20 -1.90 9.22
N SER A 75 10.48 -2.84 10.11
CA SER A 75 10.16 -2.68 11.54
C SER A 75 10.88 -1.49 12.18
N GLN A 76 12.14 -1.25 11.83
CA GLN A 76 12.92 -0.13 12.36
C GLN A 76 12.49 1.19 11.69
N ALA A 77 12.17 1.15 10.40
CA ALA A 77 11.69 2.31 9.66
C ALA A 77 10.35 2.82 10.22
N GLU A 78 9.44 1.91 10.55
CA GLU A 78 8.16 2.22 11.20
C GLU A 78 8.38 2.85 12.59
N ASP A 79 9.28 2.28 13.40
CA ASP A 79 9.61 2.77 14.73
C ASP A 79 10.17 4.20 14.68
N ILE A 80 11.18 4.45 13.85
CA ILE A 80 11.80 5.77 13.71
C ILE A 80 10.80 6.77 13.12
N ARG A 81 10.00 6.37 12.11
CA ARG A 81 8.96 7.24 11.54
C ARG A 81 8.00 7.74 12.60
N PHE A 82 7.56 6.85 13.49
CA PHE A 82 6.59 7.19 14.52
C PHE A 82 7.23 7.92 15.70
N ASN A 83 8.29 7.36 16.29
CA ASN A 83 8.87 7.85 17.54
C ASN A 83 9.83 9.04 17.36
N VAL A 84 10.51 9.16 16.22
CA VAL A 84 11.44 10.28 15.95
C VAL A 84 10.77 11.36 15.12
N PHE A 85 10.08 10.99 14.03
CA PHE A 85 9.46 11.96 13.14
C PHE A 85 8.01 12.31 13.49
N GLY A 86 7.35 11.57 14.40
CA GLY A 86 5.96 11.83 14.78
C GLY A 86 4.94 11.59 13.67
N ILE A 87 5.29 10.80 12.64
CA ILE A 87 4.45 10.58 11.45
C ILE A 87 3.69 9.26 11.59
N SER A 88 2.36 9.35 11.61
CA SER A 88 1.47 8.20 11.81
C SER A 88 1.44 7.22 10.63
N CYS A 89 1.49 7.71 9.39
CA CYS A 89 1.47 6.87 8.19
C CYS A 89 2.31 7.46 7.05
N TYR A 90 2.79 6.58 6.16
CA TYR A 90 3.40 7.01 4.91
C TYR A 90 2.37 7.63 3.97
N ARG A 91 2.80 8.64 3.23
CA ARG A 91 2.09 9.13 2.04
C ARG A 91 2.39 8.25 0.85
N GLN A 92 1.61 8.44 -0.21
CA GLN A 92 1.74 7.70 -1.47
C GLN A 92 3.20 7.67 -1.95
N ASN A 93 3.66 6.46 -2.31
CA ASN A 93 4.99 6.16 -2.85
C ASN A 93 6.18 6.39 -1.90
N GLN A 94 6.00 6.91 -0.69
CA GLN A 94 7.12 7.19 0.22
C GLN A 94 7.83 5.91 0.66
N ARG A 95 7.07 4.86 0.98
CA ARG A 95 7.63 3.60 1.45
C ARG A 95 8.48 2.94 0.36
N GLU A 96 7.97 2.94 -0.86
CA GLU A 96 8.60 2.40 -2.06
C GLU A 96 9.90 3.15 -2.36
N ILE A 97 9.88 4.48 -2.29
CA ILE A 97 11.09 5.32 -2.47
C ILE A 97 12.13 5.00 -1.39
N ILE A 98 11.72 4.93 -0.12
CA ILE A 98 12.61 4.61 1.00
C ILE A 98 13.23 3.23 0.81
N ASN A 99 12.45 2.23 0.41
CA ASN A 99 12.91 0.87 0.18
C ASN A 99 13.93 0.79 -0.97
N ALA A 100 13.70 1.52 -2.06
CA ALA A 100 14.66 1.62 -3.15
C ALA A 100 16.00 2.25 -2.70
N ILE A 101 15.94 3.33 -1.91
CA ILE A 101 17.13 4.01 -1.37
C ILE A 101 17.89 3.10 -0.39
N MET A 102 17.18 2.43 0.51
CA MET A 102 17.74 1.49 1.49
C MET A 102 18.40 0.29 0.81
N SER A 103 17.88 -0.11 -0.36
CA SER A 103 18.46 -1.17 -1.20
C SER A 103 19.67 -0.71 -2.02
N GLY A 104 20.11 0.55 -1.86
CA GLY A 104 21.29 1.09 -2.53
C GLY A 104 21.10 1.40 -4.01
N ARG A 105 19.86 1.64 -4.45
CA ARG A 105 19.54 2.04 -5.83
C ARG A 105 19.55 3.56 -5.97
N ASP A 106 19.90 4.03 -7.16
CA ASP A 106 19.76 5.43 -7.55
C ASP A 106 18.28 5.73 -7.87
N VAL A 107 17.70 6.72 -7.19
CA VAL A 107 16.27 7.04 -7.28
C VAL A 107 16.05 8.50 -7.67
N LEU A 108 15.26 8.71 -8.72
CA LEU A 108 14.74 10.03 -9.09
C LEU A 108 13.32 10.18 -8.55
N VAL A 109 13.12 11.12 -7.63
CA VAL A 109 11.83 11.38 -6.98
C VAL A 109 11.17 12.62 -7.57
N ILE A 110 9.98 12.45 -8.15
CA ILE A 110 9.13 13.56 -8.64
C ILE A 110 7.90 13.64 -7.74
N MET A 111 7.87 14.64 -6.85
CA MET A 111 6.77 14.89 -5.93
C MET A 111 6.42 16.37 -5.91
N ALA A 112 5.12 16.69 -5.75
CA ALA A 112 4.67 18.06 -5.56
C ALA A 112 5.29 18.72 -4.31
N ALA A 113 5.34 20.05 -4.28
CA ALA A 113 5.72 20.79 -3.09
C ALA A 113 4.81 20.40 -1.91
N GLY A 114 5.39 20.22 -0.72
CA GLY A 114 4.66 19.72 0.44
C GLY A 114 4.38 18.21 0.45
N GLY A 115 4.71 17.46 -0.62
CA GLY A 115 4.48 16.01 -0.73
C GLY A 115 5.27 15.13 0.25
N GLY A 116 6.18 15.70 1.04
CA GLY A 116 6.94 14.96 2.04
C GLY A 116 8.21 14.29 1.49
N LYS A 117 8.78 14.82 0.40
CA LYS A 117 10.06 14.36 -0.17
C LYS A 117 11.21 14.34 0.84
N SER A 118 11.18 15.20 1.87
CA SER A 118 12.23 15.27 2.89
C SER A 118 12.35 14.00 3.72
N LEU A 119 11.22 13.37 4.08
CA LEU A 119 11.22 12.12 4.82
C LEU A 119 11.94 11.00 4.04
N CYS A 120 11.85 11.02 2.70
CA CYS A 120 12.38 9.96 1.85
C CYS A 120 13.91 9.85 1.90
N TYR A 121 14.63 10.92 2.25
CA TYR A 121 16.08 10.86 2.49
C TYR A 121 16.45 10.99 3.96
N GLN A 122 15.60 11.61 4.79
CA GLN A 122 15.85 11.76 6.24
C GLN A 122 15.70 10.44 6.98
N LEU A 123 14.68 9.63 6.67
CA LEU A 123 14.48 8.35 7.34
C LEU A 123 15.62 7.36 7.04
N PRO A 124 16.03 7.16 5.76
CA PRO A 124 17.23 6.36 5.46
C PRO A 124 18.51 6.88 6.12
N ALA A 125 18.64 8.20 6.30
CA ALA A 125 19.81 8.79 6.94
C ALA A 125 19.95 8.43 8.42
N VAL A 126 18.83 8.14 9.10
CA VAL A 126 18.84 7.69 10.50
C VAL A 126 18.98 6.16 10.58
N LEU A 127 18.40 5.44 9.61
CA LEU A 127 18.45 3.97 9.55
C LEU A 127 19.84 3.41 9.18
N ARG A 128 20.61 4.14 8.36
CA ARG A 128 21.92 3.68 7.90
C ARG A 128 23.03 4.25 8.76
N ASP A 129 24.00 3.41 9.09
CA ASP A 129 25.25 3.88 9.68
C ASP A 129 26.01 4.72 8.64
N GLY A 130 26.33 5.98 9.00
CA GLY A 130 27.10 6.88 8.15
C GLY A 130 26.55 8.30 8.12
N ILE A 131 26.88 9.03 7.05
CA ILE A 131 26.48 10.43 6.85
C ILE A 131 25.76 10.55 5.51
N THR A 132 24.53 11.08 5.52
CA THR A 132 23.80 11.45 4.31
C THR A 132 24.05 12.91 3.96
N LEU A 133 24.60 13.16 2.77
CA LEU A 133 24.82 14.51 2.25
C LEU A 133 23.57 15.00 1.49
N VAL A 134 23.01 16.12 1.93
CA VAL A 134 21.89 16.79 1.26
C VAL A 134 22.38 18.09 0.64
N VAL A 135 22.27 18.20 -0.69
CA VAL A 135 22.64 19.41 -1.43
C VAL A 135 21.37 20.17 -1.81
N SER A 136 21.28 21.43 -1.40
CA SER A 136 20.15 22.31 -1.71
C SER A 136 20.66 23.61 -2.34
N PRO A 137 19.99 24.14 -3.39
CA PRO A 137 20.45 25.33 -4.10
C PRO A 137 20.26 26.64 -3.31
N LEU A 138 19.38 26.66 -2.30
CA LEU A 138 19.01 27.87 -1.56
C LEU A 138 19.28 27.73 -0.06
N LEU A 139 19.94 28.72 0.52
CA LEU A 139 20.23 28.78 1.96
C LEU A 139 18.95 28.81 2.81
N SER A 140 17.91 29.51 2.35
CA SER A 140 16.60 29.57 3.04
C SER A 140 15.95 28.19 3.17
N LEU A 141 16.08 27.32 2.16
CA LEU A 141 15.58 25.95 2.21
C LEU A 141 16.40 25.07 3.16
N ILE A 142 17.71 25.28 3.23
CA ILE A 142 18.58 24.57 4.17
C ILE A 142 18.18 24.93 5.61
N GLN A 143 18.02 26.21 5.90
CA GLN A 143 17.62 26.70 7.23
C GLN A 143 16.26 26.13 7.66
N ASP A 144 15.26 26.12 6.78
CA ASP A 144 13.95 25.55 7.07
C ASP A 144 14.03 24.04 7.39
N GLN A 145 14.84 23.29 6.66
CA GLN A 145 15.02 21.85 6.90
C GLN A 145 15.75 21.57 8.22
N VAL A 146 16.82 22.31 8.52
CA VAL A 146 17.57 22.16 9.77
C VAL A 146 16.68 22.50 10.97
N PHE A 147 15.91 23.58 10.89
CA PHE A 147 15.02 23.99 11.97
C PHE A 147 13.98 22.92 12.32
N LYS A 148 13.43 22.25 11.30
CA LYS A 148 12.48 21.14 11.48
C LYS A 148 13.09 19.92 12.16
N LEU A 149 14.39 19.68 11.99
CA LEU A 149 15.10 18.55 12.62
C LEU A 149 15.54 18.86 14.05
N THR A 150 15.87 20.11 14.37
CA THR A 150 16.34 20.50 15.72
C THR A 150 15.20 20.77 16.70
N ARG A 151 13.98 20.97 16.21
CA ARG A 151 12.84 21.38 17.03
C ARG A 151 11.74 20.31 17.15
N SER A 152 12.01 19.07 16.74
CA SER A 152 11.11 17.91 16.95
C SER A 152 11.25 17.35 18.35
#